data_AF-A0A7X7HWE3-F1
#
_entry.id   AF-A0A7X7HWE3-F1
#
_cell.length_a   1.000
_cell.length_b   1.000
_cell.length_c   1.000
_cell.angle_alpha   90.00
_cell.angle_beta   90.00
_cell.angle_gamma   90.00
#
_symmetry.space_group_name_H-M   'P 1'
#
loop_
_entity.id
_entity.type
_entity.pdbx_description
1 polymer ?
#
loop_
_entity_poly.entity_id
_entity_poly.type
_entity_poly.pdbx_seq_one_letter_code
_entity_poly.pdbx_strand_id
1 'polypeptide(L)'
;MNLKMRMTSALMALIVLTTPGFGAPTILHDPIKAAEKAKPLGVRATVRDAAARVESVSLFYASSRGMTPFRADMTGSGAGVWLATIPGHLMGPGDQMFYYIQAENADGETRETEWHTIKLVESGVAPAAIPSATEVARQAQREATPRPAPVPAPAPPPRTSRSKYLVPAAVIVGGAVAVGGALAIANHDSGGGGGGGDGGTGTVTNGNFGGTYDICFTPSAGTNSSTVCDNGLVNIYVSNGALEIVGLWDAEVLTASLSGNSFTAVKAVAATVQFPAAQLIVSGEFNGPSCTARVDGYSTDPLAPGNFSGRLNTTRR
;
A
#
# COMPACT_ATOMS: atom_id res chain seq x y z
N MET A 1 -75.55 -2.73 46.48
CA MET A 1 -74.72 -2.46 47.68
C MET A 1 -74.11 -3.78 48.15
N ASN A 2 -72.82 -4.01 47.90
CA ASN A 2 -71.96 -4.74 48.83
C ASN A 2 -70.49 -4.56 48.42
N LEU A 3 -69.78 -3.87 49.31
CA LEU A 3 -68.41 -3.45 49.25
C LEU A 3 -67.55 -4.55 49.88
N LYS A 4 -66.61 -5.16 49.14
CA LYS A 4 -65.52 -5.93 49.75
C LYS A 4 -64.21 -5.65 49.04
N MET A 5 -63.54 -4.66 49.60
CA MET A 5 -62.14 -4.33 49.40
C MET A 5 -61.29 -5.38 50.13
N ARG A 6 -60.36 -6.03 49.42
CA ARG A 6 -59.19 -6.68 50.03
C ARG A 6 -57.96 -6.32 49.20
N MET A 7 -57.09 -5.52 49.81
CA MET A 7 -55.71 -5.31 49.41
C MET A 7 -54.94 -6.64 49.50
N THR A 8 -54.22 -6.97 48.43
CA THR A 8 -53.01 -7.79 48.49
C THR A 8 -52.00 -7.20 47.52
N SER A 9 -51.00 -6.54 48.09
CA SER A 9 -49.70 -6.28 47.47
C SER A 9 -49.04 -7.60 47.08
N ALA A 10 -48.36 -7.64 45.93
CA ALA A 10 -46.98 -8.13 45.80
C ALA A 10 -46.60 -8.31 44.32
N LEU A 11 -45.71 -7.43 43.86
CA LEU A 11 -44.49 -7.79 43.14
C LEU A 11 -44.66 -8.77 41.96
N MET A 12 -45.11 -8.27 40.80
CA MET A 12 -44.67 -8.89 39.54
C MET A 12 -43.27 -8.34 39.24
N ALA A 13 -42.27 -9.18 39.54
CA ALA A 13 -40.90 -8.96 39.16
C ALA A 13 -40.83 -8.76 37.64
N LEU A 14 -40.45 -7.55 37.23
CA LEU A 14 -39.99 -7.29 35.88
C LEU A 14 -38.63 -7.98 35.75
N ILE A 15 -38.64 -9.26 35.39
CA ILE A 15 -37.43 -9.92 34.90
C ILE A 15 -37.23 -9.37 33.48
N VAL A 16 -36.55 -8.23 33.40
CA VAL A 16 -35.80 -7.90 32.20
C VAL A 16 -34.73 -8.99 32.13
N LEU A 17 -34.97 -10.01 31.30
CA LEU A 17 -33.93 -10.88 30.83
C LEU A 17 -32.93 -9.98 30.10
N THR A 18 -31.93 -9.47 30.81
CA THR A 18 -30.66 -9.11 30.20
C THR A 18 -30.07 -10.43 29.74
N THR A 19 -30.46 -10.90 28.55
CA THR A 19 -29.69 -11.93 27.86
C THR A 19 -28.27 -11.39 27.78
N PRO A 20 -27.27 -11.98 28.47
CA PRO A 20 -25.89 -11.70 28.11
C PRO A 20 -25.80 -12.05 26.63
N GLY A 21 -25.52 -11.05 25.80
CA GLY A 21 -25.37 -11.28 24.38
C GLY A 21 -24.16 -12.18 24.20
N PHE A 22 -24.39 -13.49 24.04
CA PHE A 22 -23.49 -14.37 23.31
C PHE A 22 -23.26 -13.68 21.97
N GLY A 23 -22.11 -13.06 21.80
CA GLY A 23 -22.01 -11.94 20.89
C GLY A 23 -20.57 -11.60 20.64
N ALA A 24 -20.15 -11.93 19.42
CA ALA A 24 -18.87 -11.55 18.87
C ALA A 24 -18.51 -10.08 19.19
N PRO A 25 -17.22 -9.77 19.37
CA PRO A 25 -16.78 -8.45 19.77
C PRO A 25 -17.27 -7.36 18.81
N THR A 26 -17.71 -6.22 19.35
CA THR A 26 -18.10 -5.04 18.57
C THR A 26 -16.89 -4.17 18.30
N ILE A 27 -16.59 -3.92 17.02
CA ILE A 27 -15.48 -3.08 16.57
C ILE A 27 -16.01 -1.72 16.13
N LEU A 28 -15.54 -0.65 16.75
CA LEU A 28 -15.76 0.74 16.36
C LEU A 28 -14.46 1.33 15.82
N HIS A 29 -14.49 1.78 14.56
CA HIS A 29 -13.34 2.33 13.88
C HIS A 29 -13.78 3.45 12.94
N ASP A 30 -13.01 4.54 12.90
CA ASP A 30 -13.21 5.63 11.93
C ASP A 30 -12.25 5.42 10.75
N PRO A 31 -12.75 5.09 9.55
CA PRO A 31 -11.89 4.71 8.43
C PRO A 31 -10.96 5.84 7.97
N ILE A 32 -9.68 5.50 7.82
CA ILE A 32 -8.66 6.40 7.29
C ILE A 32 -8.80 6.45 5.77
N LYS A 33 -9.06 7.65 5.24
CA LYS A 33 -9.32 7.85 3.79
C LYS A 33 -8.07 8.16 2.98
N ALA A 34 -7.02 8.71 3.62
CA ALA A 34 -5.78 9.10 2.97
C ALA A 34 -4.59 8.98 3.92
N ALA A 35 -3.41 8.64 3.38
CA ALA A 35 -2.15 8.58 4.11
C ALA A 35 -0.98 8.94 3.19
N GLU A 36 0.12 9.43 3.77
CA GLU A 36 1.34 9.73 3.01
C GLU A 36 2.11 8.45 2.66
N LYS A 37 2.56 8.34 1.41
CA LYS A 37 3.46 7.26 0.94
C LYS A 37 4.73 7.25 1.81
N ALA A 38 5.21 6.05 2.11
CA ALA A 38 6.41 5.80 2.91
C ALA A 38 6.39 6.33 4.37
N LYS A 39 5.28 6.88 4.87
CA LYS A 39 5.16 7.27 6.28
C LYS A 39 4.42 6.20 7.09
N PRO A 40 4.87 5.88 8.32
CA PRO A 40 4.12 5.00 9.19
C PRO A 40 2.69 5.53 9.43
N LEU A 41 1.68 4.66 9.31
CA LEU A 41 0.28 5.03 9.53
C LEU A 41 -0.24 4.33 10.79
N GLY A 42 -0.63 5.12 11.78
CA GLY A 42 -1.32 4.62 12.96
C GLY A 42 -2.79 4.31 12.68
N VAL A 43 -3.22 3.11 13.01
CA VAL A 43 -4.62 2.67 12.95
C VAL A 43 -5.13 2.46 14.37
N ARG A 44 -6.27 3.07 14.70
CA ARG A 44 -6.89 2.99 16.02
C ARG A 44 -8.30 2.43 15.93
N ALA A 45 -8.64 1.49 16.79
CA ALA A 45 -9.99 0.97 16.94
C ALA A 45 -10.40 0.93 18.42
N THR A 46 -11.71 0.95 18.66
CA THR A 46 -12.31 0.64 19.96
C THR A 46 -13.06 -0.67 19.84
N VAL A 47 -12.62 -1.68 20.57
CA VAL A 47 -13.22 -3.01 20.59
C VAL A 47 -13.83 -3.23 21.95
N ARG A 48 -15.11 -3.62 21.96
CA ARG A 48 -15.87 -3.92 23.17
C ARG A 48 -16.58 -5.24 23.02
N ASP A 49 -16.62 -5.98 24.11
CA ASP A 49 -17.38 -7.20 24.23
C ASP A 49 -18.12 -7.16 25.57
N ALA A 50 -19.41 -7.47 25.54
CA ALA A 50 -20.29 -7.42 26.71
C ALA A 50 -20.32 -8.74 27.48
N ALA A 51 -19.93 -9.85 26.84
CA ALA A 51 -19.98 -11.20 27.39
C ALA A 51 -18.60 -11.73 27.77
N ALA A 52 -17.57 -11.41 26.98
CA ALA A 52 -16.23 -11.95 27.16
C ALA A 52 -15.14 -10.86 27.17
N ARG A 53 -13.95 -11.22 27.65
CA ARG A 53 -12.77 -10.38 27.50
C ARG A 53 -12.27 -10.48 26.05
N VAL A 54 -11.98 -9.33 25.44
CA VAL A 54 -11.27 -9.29 24.15
C VAL A 54 -9.86 -9.86 24.32
N GLU A 55 -9.54 -10.93 23.60
CA GLU A 55 -8.28 -11.65 23.71
C GLU A 55 -7.23 -11.07 22.75
N SER A 56 -7.59 -10.92 21.48
CA SER A 56 -6.69 -10.38 20.46
C SER A 56 -7.41 -9.44 19.50
N VAL A 57 -6.66 -8.49 18.96
CA VAL A 57 -7.10 -7.63 17.86
C VAL A 57 -5.96 -7.53 16.87
N SER A 58 -6.23 -7.81 15.60
CA SER A 58 -5.24 -7.77 14.54
C SER A 58 -5.72 -6.87 13.39
N LEU A 59 -4.77 -6.13 12.84
CA LEU A 59 -4.93 -5.32 11.65
C LEU A 59 -4.42 -6.12 10.44
N PHE A 60 -5.25 -6.22 9.42
CA PHE A 60 -4.91 -6.85 8.15
C PHE A 60 -4.84 -5.79 7.05
N TYR A 61 -3.76 -5.76 6.27
CA TYR A 61 -3.58 -4.76 5.20
C TYR A 61 -2.91 -5.35 3.96
N ALA A 62 -3.27 -4.84 2.78
CA ALA A 62 -2.76 -5.29 1.49
C ALA A 62 -2.78 -4.16 0.46
N SER A 63 -1.89 -4.19 -0.55
CA SER A 63 -1.94 -3.25 -1.67
C SER A 63 -3.08 -3.54 -2.67
N SER A 64 -3.68 -4.73 -2.61
CA SER A 64 -4.83 -5.13 -3.42
C SER A 64 -5.71 -6.15 -2.69
N ARG A 65 -7.03 -6.10 -2.91
CA ARG A 65 -8.03 -7.00 -2.30
C ARG A 65 -7.87 -8.48 -2.69
N GLY A 66 -7.13 -8.76 -3.77
CA GLY A 66 -6.86 -10.13 -4.24
C GLY A 66 -5.59 -10.76 -3.67
N MET A 67 -4.84 -10.04 -2.82
CA MET A 67 -3.61 -10.55 -2.23
C MET A 67 -3.83 -11.02 -0.79
N THR A 68 -2.99 -11.95 -0.34
CA THR A 68 -2.90 -12.33 1.07
C THR A 68 -2.50 -11.09 1.90
N PRO A 69 -3.33 -10.67 2.88
CA PRO A 69 -3.02 -9.51 3.68
C PRO A 69 -1.85 -9.76 4.63
N PHE A 70 -1.06 -8.72 4.87
CA PHE A 70 -0.14 -8.66 5.99
C PHE A 70 -0.93 -8.53 7.29
N ARG A 71 -0.46 -9.20 8.34
CA ARG A 71 -1.03 -9.12 9.69
C ARG A 71 -0.12 -8.28 10.57
N ALA A 72 -0.70 -7.35 11.31
CA ALA A 72 -0.06 -6.63 12.40
C ALA A 72 -0.92 -6.76 13.67
N ASP A 73 -0.31 -7.17 14.77
CA ASP A 73 -1.02 -7.23 16.05
C ASP A 73 -1.25 -5.82 16.60
N MET A 74 -2.47 -5.57 17.08
CA MET A 74 -2.80 -4.31 17.73
C MET A 74 -2.49 -4.40 19.22
N THR A 75 -1.92 -3.35 19.78
CA THR A 75 -1.63 -3.22 21.22
C THR A 75 -2.77 -2.47 21.90
N GLY A 76 -3.31 -3.06 22.97
CA GLY A 76 -4.33 -2.42 23.79
C GLY A 76 -3.75 -1.28 24.64
N SER A 77 -4.36 -0.09 24.59
CA SER A 77 -4.00 1.07 25.41
C SER A 77 -4.93 1.29 26.62
N GLY A 78 -5.80 0.32 26.91
CA GLY A 78 -6.83 0.42 27.95
C GLY A 78 -8.17 0.96 27.44
N ALA A 79 -9.23 0.82 28.25
CA ALA A 79 -10.61 1.24 27.92
C ALA A 79 -11.18 0.67 26.59
N GLY A 80 -10.70 -0.49 26.17
CA GLY A 80 -11.08 -1.13 24.90
C GLY A 80 -10.47 -0.47 23.66
N VAL A 81 -9.48 0.41 23.81
CA VAL A 81 -8.78 1.05 22.68
C VAL A 81 -7.58 0.22 22.28
N TRP A 82 -7.41 0.03 20.98
CA TRP A 82 -6.34 -0.77 20.36
C TRP A 82 -5.66 0.05 19.26
N LEU A 83 -4.32 -0.05 19.18
CA LEU A 83 -3.51 0.65 18.19
C LEU A 83 -2.56 -0.32 17.48
N ALA A 84 -2.43 -0.17 16.16
CA ALA A 84 -1.36 -0.77 15.36
C ALA A 84 -0.78 0.28 14.42
N THR A 85 0.42 0.01 13.93
CA THR A 85 1.10 0.86 12.95
C THR A 85 1.37 0.06 11.69
N ILE A 86 0.93 0.56 10.54
CA ILE A 86 1.35 0.05 9.23
C ILE A 86 2.70 0.69 8.91
N PRO A 87 3.78 -0.09 8.72
CA PRO A 87 5.09 0.45 8.35
C PRO A 87 5.03 1.16 7.00
N GLY A 88 5.67 2.33 6.91
CA GLY A 88 5.63 3.16 5.70
C GLY A 88 6.19 2.44 4.46
N HIS A 89 7.25 1.64 4.61
CA HIS A 89 7.85 0.87 3.52
C HIS A 89 6.95 -0.25 2.97
N LEU A 90 5.87 -0.62 3.67
CA LEU A 90 4.87 -1.60 3.19
C LEU A 90 3.68 -0.93 2.49
N MET A 91 3.56 0.39 2.58
CA MET A 91 2.68 1.17 1.73
C MET A 91 3.37 1.30 0.38
N GLY A 92 3.20 0.28 -0.45
CA GLY A 92 3.87 0.16 -1.74
C GLY A 92 3.65 1.36 -2.66
N PRO A 93 4.29 1.38 -3.85
CA PRO A 93 4.27 2.54 -4.75
C PRO A 93 2.87 2.89 -5.30
N GLY A 94 1.90 1.99 -5.15
CA GLY A 94 0.53 2.18 -5.62
C GLY A 94 -0.18 3.38 -4.99
N ASP A 95 -1.29 3.78 -5.61
CA ASP A 95 -2.08 4.95 -5.18
C ASP A 95 -3.12 4.62 -4.11
N GLN A 96 -3.25 3.34 -3.76
CA GLN A 96 -4.21 2.88 -2.77
C GLN A 96 -3.71 1.67 -1.99
N MET A 97 -4.23 1.54 -0.77
CA MET A 97 -4.04 0.40 0.11
C MET A 97 -5.39 0.01 0.72
N PHE A 98 -5.54 -1.27 1.05
CA PHE A 98 -6.75 -1.82 1.66
C PHE A 98 -6.42 -2.36 3.04
N TYR A 99 -7.35 -2.21 3.99
CA TYR A 99 -7.21 -2.82 5.31
C TYR A 99 -8.55 -3.17 5.94
N TYR A 100 -8.54 -4.07 6.90
CA TYR A 100 -9.65 -4.36 7.79
C TYR A 100 -9.11 -4.77 9.17
N ILE A 101 -9.98 -4.76 10.18
CA ILE A 101 -9.63 -5.08 11.56
C ILE A 101 -10.41 -6.33 11.96
N GLN A 102 -9.72 -7.29 12.58
CA GLN A 102 -10.32 -8.47 13.18
C GLN A 102 -10.12 -8.42 14.69
N ALA A 103 -11.16 -8.79 15.44
CA ALA A 103 -11.09 -8.98 16.88
C ALA A 103 -11.56 -10.38 17.25
N GLU A 104 -10.95 -10.95 18.27
CA GLU A 104 -11.27 -12.26 18.84
C GLU A 104 -11.45 -12.11 20.35
N ASN A 105 -12.48 -12.74 20.90
CA ASN A 105 -12.73 -12.78 22.35
C ASN A 105 -12.21 -14.10 22.96
N ALA A 106 -12.21 -14.16 24.30
CA ALA A 106 -11.72 -15.33 25.04
C ALA A 106 -12.52 -16.63 24.80
N ASP A 107 -13.70 -16.52 24.18
CA ASP A 107 -14.53 -17.66 23.79
C ASP A 107 -14.24 -18.12 22.35
N GLY A 108 -13.28 -17.48 21.66
CA GLY A 108 -12.88 -17.75 20.28
C GLY A 108 -13.83 -17.19 19.23
N GLU A 109 -14.81 -16.35 19.61
CA GLU A 109 -15.69 -15.68 18.67
C GLU A 109 -14.95 -14.53 17.99
N THR A 110 -15.05 -14.48 16.66
CA THR A 110 -14.36 -13.47 15.85
C THR A 110 -15.34 -12.50 15.20
N ARG A 111 -14.90 -11.25 15.04
CA ARG A 111 -15.59 -10.23 14.25
C ARG A 111 -14.59 -9.50 13.37
N GLU A 112 -15.02 -9.14 12.17
CA GLU A 112 -14.24 -8.36 11.21
C GLU A 112 -14.99 -7.09 10.80
N THR A 113 -14.25 -6.05 10.46
CA THR A 113 -14.78 -4.88 9.73
C THR A 113 -14.86 -5.16 8.24
N GLU A 114 -15.54 -4.29 7.50
CA GLU A 114 -15.41 -4.28 6.04
C GLU A 114 -14.01 -3.82 5.59
N TRP A 115 -13.70 -4.06 4.32
CA TRP A 115 -12.48 -3.56 3.70
C TRP A 115 -12.53 -2.05 3.48
N HIS A 116 -11.66 -1.33 4.17
CA HIS A 116 -11.44 0.10 3.99
C HIS A 116 -10.36 0.36 2.95
N THR A 117 -10.48 1.48 2.23
CA THR A 117 -9.53 1.91 1.20
C THR A 117 -8.88 3.23 1.61
N ILE A 118 -7.55 3.22 1.66
CA ILE A 118 -6.71 4.38 1.92
C ILE A 118 -6.13 4.85 0.60
N LYS A 119 -6.27 6.13 0.27
CA LYS A 119 -5.53 6.75 -0.84
C LYS A 119 -4.13 7.13 -0.38
N LEU A 120 -3.10 6.68 -1.10
CA LEU A 120 -1.71 6.97 -0.79
C LEU A 120 -1.26 8.22 -1.57
N VAL A 121 -0.91 9.29 -0.85
CA VAL A 121 -0.46 10.56 -1.43
C VAL A 121 1.05 10.74 -1.25
N GLU A 122 1.73 11.34 -2.23
CA GLU A 122 3.16 11.64 -2.11
C GLU A 122 3.42 12.67 -1.00
N SER A 123 4.43 12.40 -0.16
CA SER A 123 4.81 13.29 0.94
C SER A 123 5.30 14.63 0.37
N GLY A 124 4.70 15.74 0.81
CA GLY A 124 4.98 17.09 0.30
C GLY A 124 3.89 17.67 -0.60
N VAL A 125 2.91 16.88 -1.02
CA VAL A 125 1.63 17.42 -1.50
C VAL A 125 0.76 17.62 -0.27
N ALA A 126 0.75 18.85 0.26
CA ALA A 126 -0.28 19.25 1.22
C ALA A 126 -1.64 18.80 0.63
N PRO A 127 -2.49 18.06 1.37
CA PRO A 127 -3.79 17.67 0.86
C PRO A 127 -4.43 18.94 0.34
N ALA A 128 -4.68 18.99 -0.98
CA ALA A 128 -5.03 20.21 -1.69
C ALA A 128 -5.92 21.04 -0.79
N ALA A 129 -5.35 22.17 -0.30
CA ALA A 129 -5.98 22.98 0.71
C ALA A 129 -7.44 23.12 0.29
N ILE A 130 -8.35 22.68 1.16
CA ILE A 130 -9.78 22.91 0.96
C ILE A 130 -9.85 24.39 0.55
N PRO A 131 -10.31 24.71 -0.68
CA PRO A 131 -10.28 26.08 -1.15
C PRO A 131 -10.92 26.91 -0.07
N SER A 132 -10.22 27.95 0.36
CA SER A 132 -10.68 28.79 1.44
C SER A 132 -12.14 29.17 1.16
N ALA A 133 -12.98 29.30 2.19
CA ALA A 133 -14.40 29.68 1.98
C ALA A 133 -14.53 30.93 1.09
N THR A 134 -13.51 31.78 1.09
CA THR A 134 -13.32 32.93 0.20
C THR A 134 -13.19 32.58 -1.29
N GLU A 135 -12.49 31.50 -1.66
CA GLU A 135 -12.36 31.04 -3.05
C GLU A 135 -13.65 30.42 -3.55
N VAL A 136 -14.31 29.60 -2.72
CA VAL A 136 -15.63 29.03 -3.04
C VAL A 136 -16.68 30.14 -3.20
N ALA A 137 -16.67 31.15 -2.32
CA ALA A 137 -17.55 32.31 -2.44
C ALA A 137 -17.28 33.11 -3.72
N ARG A 138 -16.00 33.31 -4.10
CA ARG A 138 -15.62 34.03 -5.31
C ARG A 138 -16.01 33.27 -6.59
N GLN A 139 -15.99 31.94 -6.55
CA GLN A 139 -16.40 31.10 -7.68
C GLN A 139 -17.92 31.12 -7.86
N ALA A 140 -18.69 31.02 -6.76
CA ALA A 140 -20.15 31.17 -6.78
C ALA A 140 -20.60 32.55 -7.27
N GLN A 141 -19.85 33.61 -6.95
CA GLN A 141 -20.17 34.97 -7.40
C GLN A 141 -19.91 35.20 -8.89
N ARG A 142 -19.00 34.44 -9.51
CA ARG A 142 -18.75 34.49 -10.97
C ARG A 142 -19.81 33.72 -11.75
N GLU A 143 -20.33 32.63 -11.20
CA GLU A 143 -21.44 31.86 -11.79
C GLU A 143 -22.78 32.60 -11.74
N ALA A 144 -22.95 33.55 -10.81
CA ALA A 144 -24.16 34.37 -10.70
C ALA A 144 -24.25 35.53 -11.71
N THR A 145 -23.29 35.68 -12.63
CA THR A 145 -23.39 36.71 -13.67
C THR A 145 -24.39 36.27 -14.75
N PRO A 146 -25.49 37.00 -15.01
CA PRO A 146 -26.48 36.57 -15.98
C PRO A 146 -25.90 36.58 -17.39
N ARG A 147 -25.99 35.43 -18.06
CA ARG A 147 -25.63 35.28 -19.48
C ARG A 147 -26.55 36.18 -20.32
N PRO A 148 -26.03 37.08 -21.18
CA PRO A 148 -26.88 37.82 -22.09
C PRO A 148 -27.62 36.86 -23.02
N ALA A 149 -28.89 37.16 -23.28
CA ALA A 149 -29.80 36.34 -24.07
C ALA A 149 -29.24 36.05 -25.48
N PRO A 150 -29.48 34.85 -26.04
CA PRO A 150 -29.01 34.51 -27.37
C PRO A 150 -29.77 35.31 -28.43
N VAL A 151 -29.01 35.99 -29.31
CA VAL A 151 -29.54 36.64 -30.52
C VAL A 151 -30.02 35.55 -31.50
N PRO A 152 -31.15 35.74 -32.20
CA PRO A 152 -31.64 34.74 -33.16
C PRO A 152 -30.67 34.58 -34.34
N ALA A 153 -30.33 33.34 -34.66
CA ALA A 153 -29.47 33.01 -35.79
C ALA A 153 -30.17 33.30 -37.15
N PRO A 154 -29.47 33.87 -38.16
CA PRO A 154 -30.01 33.99 -39.51
C PRO A 154 -30.10 32.62 -40.20
N ALA A 155 -31.12 32.45 -41.03
CA ALA A 155 -31.40 31.21 -41.77
C ALA A 155 -30.24 30.77 -42.68
N PRO A 156 -29.98 29.45 -42.80
CA PRO A 156 -28.86 28.94 -43.59
C PRO A 156 -29.14 29.00 -45.11
N PRO A 157 -28.18 29.45 -45.94
CA PRO A 157 -28.26 29.27 -47.39
C PRO A 157 -27.97 27.81 -47.81
N PRO A 158 -28.49 27.38 -48.98
CA PRO A 158 -28.49 25.98 -49.41
C PRO A 158 -27.08 25.45 -49.71
N ARG A 159 -26.84 24.21 -49.27
CA ARG A 159 -25.60 23.46 -49.47
C ARG A 159 -25.44 23.03 -50.92
N THR A 160 -24.34 23.44 -51.55
CA THR A 160 -23.79 22.77 -52.74
C THR A 160 -22.46 22.12 -52.37
N SER A 161 -22.49 20.80 -52.12
CA SER A 161 -21.29 19.99 -51.93
C SER A 161 -20.80 19.49 -53.30
N ARG A 162 -19.67 20.02 -53.76
CA ARG A 162 -18.85 19.36 -54.78
C ARG A 162 -17.50 19.01 -54.17
N SER A 163 -17.17 17.73 -54.33
CA SER A 163 -15.90 17.06 -54.10
C SER A 163 -14.68 17.83 -54.60
N LYS A 164 -13.54 17.73 -53.89
CA LYS A 164 -12.27 17.12 -54.35
C LYS A 164 -11.09 17.56 -53.47
N TYR A 165 -10.27 16.56 -53.09
CA TYR A 165 -8.81 16.56 -52.86
C TYR A 165 -8.12 17.76 -52.21
N LEU A 166 -7.32 17.51 -51.15
CA LEU A 166 -5.85 17.60 -51.15
C LEU A 166 -5.28 17.53 -49.70
N VAL A 167 -4.35 16.59 -49.50
CA VAL A 167 -3.28 16.55 -48.46
C VAL A 167 -2.28 17.69 -48.78
N PRO A 168 -1.61 18.44 -47.85
CA PRO A 168 -0.46 17.93 -47.07
C PRO A 168 0.03 18.63 -45.76
N ALA A 169 0.85 17.88 -45.02
CA ALA A 169 2.12 18.20 -44.32
C ALA A 169 2.32 19.41 -43.38
N ALA A 170 2.91 19.12 -42.20
CA ALA A 170 3.98 19.87 -41.49
C ALA A 170 4.56 18.90 -40.43
N VAL A 171 5.81 18.45 -40.36
CA VAL A 171 7.17 19.07 -40.34
C VAL A 171 7.42 20.00 -39.14
N ILE A 172 7.97 19.43 -38.06
CA ILE A 172 8.91 20.03 -37.07
C ILE A 172 9.67 18.80 -36.51
N VAL A 173 10.95 18.47 -36.76
CA VAL A 173 12.27 19.17 -36.75
C VAL A 173 12.70 19.70 -35.38
N GLY A 174 13.64 18.95 -34.76
CA GLY A 174 14.47 19.36 -33.62
C GLY A 174 14.04 18.67 -32.32
N GLY A 175 14.78 17.74 -31.70
CA GLY A 175 16.20 17.41 -31.79
C GLY A 175 16.87 17.68 -30.45
N ALA A 176 16.86 16.70 -29.54
CA ALA A 176 17.88 16.54 -28.50
C ALA A 176 17.92 15.08 -28.06
N VAL A 177 19.12 14.52 -28.09
CA VAL A 177 19.47 13.12 -27.88
C VAL A 177 19.54 12.83 -26.38
N ALA A 178 18.77 11.86 -25.90
CA ALA A 178 19.05 11.14 -24.67
C ALA A 178 19.20 9.65 -25.04
N VAL A 179 20.44 9.18 -24.94
CA VAL A 179 20.82 7.77 -25.11
C VAL A 179 20.47 7.02 -23.83
N GLY A 180 19.72 5.93 -23.96
CA GLY A 180 19.78 4.80 -23.03
C GLY A 180 18.47 4.44 -22.33
N GLY A 181 17.78 3.43 -22.85
CA GLY A 181 16.75 2.67 -22.11
C GLY A 181 15.32 2.86 -22.61
N ALA A 182 14.97 2.26 -23.75
CA ALA A 182 13.59 2.11 -24.16
C ALA A 182 12.89 1.06 -23.26
N LEU A 183 11.89 1.49 -22.48
CA LEU A 183 10.84 0.58 -22.02
C LEU A 183 9.54 0.97 -22.72
N ALA A 184 9.20 0.20 -23.76
CA ALA A 184 7.90 0.25 -24.39
C ALA A 184 6.90 -0.40 -23.42
N ILE A 185 6.04 0.41 -22.79
CA ILE A 185 4.87 -0.11 -22.08
C ILE A 185 3.83 -0.44 -23.15
N ALA A 186 3.83 -1.70 -23.60
CA ALA A 186 2.73 -2.23 -24.38
C ALA A 186 1.55 -2.48 -23.42
N ASN A 187 0.52 -1.64 -23.50
CA ASN A 187 -0.78 -1.95 -22.93
C ASN A 187 -1.37 -3.13 -23.71
N HIS A 188 -1.39 -4.31 -23.09
CA HIS A 188 -2.22 -5.41 -23.52
C HIS A 188 -3.19 -5.79 -22.39
N ASP A 189 -4.47 -5.47 -22.64
CA ASP A 189 -5.61 -6.09 -21.96
C ASP A 189 -5.60 -7.60 -22.26
N SER A 190 -5.55 -8.44 -21.24
CA SER A 190 -6.00 -9.86 -21.19
C SER A 190 -5.77 -10.30 -19.74
N GLY A 191 -6.78 -10.61 -18.93
CA GLY A 191 -7.67 -11.76 -19.09
C GLY A 191 -7.36 -12.68 -17.91
N GLY A 192 -8.35 -12.93 -17.06
CA GLY A 192 -8.13 -13.49 -15.73
C GLY A 192 -7.83 -14.99 -15.68
N GLY A 193 -7.54 -15.45 -14.46
CA GLY A 193 -7.90 -16.80 -14.02
C GLY A 193 -6.74 -17.67 -13.54
N GLY A 194 -6.98 -18.32 -12.39
CA GLY A 194 -6.49 -19.67 -12.13
C GLY A 194 -5.37 -19.80 -11.12
N GLY A 195 -5.75 -20.04 -9.85
CA GLY A 195 -4.85 -20.70 -8.91
C GLY A 195 -4.53 -22.12 -9.35
N GLY A 196 -3.36 -22.61 -8.95
CA GLY A 196 -2.92 -23.98 -9.17
C GLY A 196 -1.46 -24.12 -8.76
N GLY A 197 -1.22 -24.79 -7.63
CA GLY A 197 0.12 -25.18 -7.23
C GLY A 197 0.66 -26.25 -8.16
N ASP A 198 1.91 -26.08 -8.59
CA ASP A 198 2.71 -27.18 -9.10
C ASP A 198 4.17 -26.98 -8.69
N GLY A 199 4.69 -27.97 -7.97
CA GLY A 199 6.10 -28.11 -7.62
C GLY A 199 6.91 -28.56 -8.82
N GLY A 200 7.04 -27.68 -9.82
CA GLY A 200 7.84 -27.89 -11.01
C GLY A 200 8.99 -26.89 -11.09
N THR A 201 10.13 -27.33 -11.61
CA THR A 201 11.34 -26.57 -11.97
C THR A 201 11.13 -25.52 -13.07
N GLY A 202 9.91 -25.02 -13.23
CA GLY A 202 9.52 -24.03 -14.22
C GLY A 202 10.01 -22.63 -13.86
N THR A 203 10.18 -21.81 -14.89
CA THR A 203 10.56 -20.41 -14.73
C THR A 203 9.56 -19.65 -13.88
N VAL A 204 10.04 -18.96 -12.84
CA VAL A 204 9.18 -18.15 -11.97
C VAL A 204 8.67 -16.97 -12.78
N THR A 205 7.39 -16.99 -13.14
CA THR A 205 6.76 -15.90 -13.89
C THR A 205 5.94 -14.98 -13.00
N ASN A 206 5.38 -15.50 -11.90
CA ASN A 206 4.60 -14.75 -10.93
C ASN A 206 4.75 -15.33 -9.50
N GLY A 207 4.91 -14.48 -8.49
CA GLY A 207 4.94 -14.90 -7.09
C GLY A 207 5.40 -13.83 -6.12
N ASN A 208 5.12 -14.03 -4.83
CA ASN A 208 5.64 -13.22 -3.74
C ASN A 208 6.57 -14.07 -2.88
N PHE A 209 7.77 -13.58 -2.63
CA PHE A 209 8.78 -14.26 -1.82
C PHE A 209 9.15 -13.36 -0.65
N GLY A 210 8.75 -13.74 0.55
CA GLY A 210 9.01 -12.98 1.76
C GLY A 210 10.07 -13.67 2.62
N GLY A 211 10.95 -12.88 3.24
CA GLY A 211 11.99 -13.42 4.09
C GLY A 211 12.80 -12.34 4.79
N THR A 212 14.08 -12.61 4.98
CA THR A 212 15.00 -11.71 5.69
C THR A 212 16.19 -11.33 4.83
N TYR A 213 16.79 -10.19 5.16
CA TYR A 213 18.09 -9.78 4.67
C TYR A 213 19.09 -9.59 5.81
N ASP A 214 20.36 -9.70 5.47
CA ASP A 214 21.50 -9.29 6.28
C ASP A 214 22.47 -8.57 5.34
N ILE A 215 22.79 -7.31 5.63
CA ILE A 215 23.70 -6.50 4.83
C ILE A 215 24.70 -5.79 5.74
N CYS A 216 25.96 -5.85 5.36
CA CYS A 216 27.07 -5.22 6.08
C CYS A 216 27.81 -4.25 5.16
N PHE A 217 28.13 -3.08 5.71
CA PHE A 217 29.06 -2.11 5.15
C PHE A 217 30.43 -2.28 5.81
N THR A 218 31.46 -2.53 5.02
CA THR A 218 32.86 -2.58 5.45
C THR A 218 33.62 -1.36 4.90
N PRO A 219 33.97 -0.39 5.76
CA PRO A 219 34.75 0.78 5.37
C PRO A 219 36.14 0.38 4.85
N SER A 220 36.65 1.12 3.85
CA SER A 220 37.98 0.90 3.27
C SER A 220 39.04 1.93 3.70
N ALA A 221 38.68 2.95 4.49
CA ALA A 221 39.58 4.00 4.97
C ALA A 221 39.57 4.19 6.51
N GLY A 222 40.73 4.55 7.05
CA GLY A 222 41.14 4.36 8.45
C GLY A 222 40.60 5.28 9.54
N THR A 223 39.49 6.00 9.35
CA THR A 223 38.88 6.81 10.42
C THR A 223 37.68 6.15 11.10
N ASN A 224 37.02 5.19 10.45
CA ASN A 224 35.96 4.36 11.03
C ASN A 224 36.13 2.93 10.52
N SER A 225 36.76 2.05 11.30
CA SER A 225 37.13 0.69 10.86
C SER A 225 36.11 -0.39 11.22
N SER A 226 34.98 -0.03 11.85
CA SER A 226 33.99 -1.01 12.26
C SER A 226 33.03 -1.30 11.13
N THR A 227 32.93 -2.58 10.75
CA THR A 227 31.83 -3.06 9.92
C THR A 227 30.50 -2.77 10.61
N VAL A 228 29.58 -2.14 9.87
CA VAL A 228 28.21 -1.88 10.33
C VAL A 228 27.29 -2.83 9.59
N CYS A 229 26.44 -3.56 10.30
CA CYS A 229 25.48 -4.48 9.71
C CYS A 229 24.06 -4.09 10.09
N ASP A 230 23.13 -4.37 9.18
CA ASP A 230 21.71 -4.24 9.37
C ASP A 230 21.01 -5.52 8.90
N ASN A 231 19.89 -5.84 9.55
CA ASN A 231 19.07 -6.97 9.18
C ASN A 231 17.59 -6.62 9.32
N GLY A 232 16.77 -7.27 8.51
CA GLY A 232 15.36 -6.93 8.47
C GLY A 232 14.55 -7.85 7.57
N LEU A 233 13.34 -7.41 7.29
CA LEU A 233 12.41 -8.12 6.41
C LEU A 233 12.55 -7.60 4.98
N VAL A 234 12.44 -8.51 4.02
CA VAL A 234 12.47 -8.18 2.59
C VAL A 234 11.40 -8.99 1.86
N ASN A 235 10.80 -8.39 0.84
CA ASN A 235 9.91 -9.08 -0.08
C ASN A 235 10.41 -8.91 -1.52
N ILE A 236 10.29 -9.99 -2.30
CA ILE A 236 10.58 -10.02 -3.72
C ILE A 236 9.28 -10.37 -4.43
N TYR A 237 8.77 -9.41 -5.22
CA TYR A 237 7.60 -9.59 -6.06
C TYR A 237 8.06 -9.94 -7.46
N VAL A 238 7.47 -10.97 -8.05
CA VAL A 238 7.66 -11.32 -9.45
C VAL A 238 6.31 -11.19 -10.14
N SER A 239 6.28 -10.41 -11.22
CA SER A 239 5.11 -10.21 -12.06
C SER A 239 5.52 -10.20 -13.53
N ASN A 240 5.00 -11.15 -14.32
CA ASN A 240 5.29 -11.29 -15.75
C ASN A 240 6.80 -11.29 -16.09
N GLY A 241 7.62 -11.90 -15.24
CA GLY A 241 9.08 -11.93 -15.42
C GLY A 241 9.82 -10.64 -15.02
N ALA A 242 9.11 -9.59 -14.61
CA ALA A 242 9.69 -8.45 -13.90
C ALA A 242 9.75 -8.75 -12.40
N LEU A 243 10.77 -8.22 -11.73
CA LEU A 243 11.05 -8.44 -10.32
C LEU A 243 11.19 -7.10 -9.59
N GLU A 244 10.59 -7.01 -8.40
CA GLU A 244 10.70 -5.86 -7.49
C GLU A 244 11.12 -6.34 -6.11
N ILE A 245 12.22 -5.81 -5.58
CA ILE A 245 12.72 -6.07 -4.23
C ILE A 245 12.37 -4.87 -3.36
N VAL A 246 11.65 -5.11 -2.27
CA VAL A 246 11.14 -4.07 -1.36
C VAL A 246 11.60 -4.36 0.06
N GLY A 247 12.06 -3.32 0.76
CA GLY A 247 12.48 -3.39 2.16
C GLY A 247 13.98 -3.66 2.37
N LEU A 248 14.78 -3.76 1.30
CA LEU A 248 16.23 -3.95 1.42
C LEU A 248 16.98 -2.68 1.84
N TRP A 249 16.48 -1.51 1.44
CA TRP A 249 17.16 -0.23 1.66
C TRP A 249 16.13 0.85 2.00
N ASP A 250 15.65 0.81 3.25
CA ASP A 250 14.53 1.62 3.73
C ASP A 250 13.29 1.47 2.83
N ALA A 251 12.78 2.55 2.24
CA ALA A 251 11.61 2.54 1.35
C ALA A 251 11.96 2.35 -0.15
N GLU A 252 13.23 2.12 -0.50
CA GLU A 252 13.65 1.99 -1.90
C GLU A 252 13.20 0.65 -2.51
N VAL A 253 12.70 0.71 -3.75
CA VAL A 253 12.34 -0.46 -4.56
C VAL A 253 13.41 -0.73 -5.60
N LEU A 254 14.02 -1.92 -5.59
CA LEU A 254 14.97 -2.34 -6.62
C LEU A 254 14.26 -3.19 -7.66
N THR A 255 14.33 -2.78 -8.93
CA THR A 255 13.66 -3.48 -10.03
C THR A 255 14.66 -4.21 -10.92
N ALA A 256 14.30 -5.40 -11.41
CA ALA A 256 15.05 -6.14 -12.41
C ALA A 256 14.13 -6.99 -13.29
N SER A 257 14.71 -7.64 -14.30
CA SER A 257 14.03 -8.66 -15.10
C SER A 257 14.64 -10.03 -14.83
N LEU A 258 13.83 -11.07 -14.92
CA LEU A 258 14.28 -12.45 -14.79
C LEU A 258 14.89 -12.94 -16.11
N SER A 259 16.03 -13.61 -15.99
CA SER A 259 16.65 -14.42 -17.02
C SER A 259 16.56 -15.89 -16.59
N GLY A 260 15.48 -16.54 -17.00
CA GLY A 260 15.10 -17.86 -16.47
C GLY A 260 14.73 -17.78 -15.00
N ASN A 261 15.53 -18.41 -14.13
CA ASN A 261 15.37 -18.36 -12.68
C ASN A 261 16.32 -17.39 -11.99
N SER A 262 17.20 -16.73 -12.74
CA SER A 262 18.21 -15.83 -12.18
C SER A 262 17.84 -14.37 -12.45
N PHE A 263 18.29 -13.46 -11.59
CA PHE A 263 18.16 -12.03 -11.80
C PHE A 263 19.41 -11.29 -11.33
N THR A 264 19.57 -10.07 -11.83
CA THR A 264 20.53 -9.10 -11.32
C THR A 264 19.89 -7.73 -11.34
N ALA A 265 19.70 -7.14 -10.16
CA ALA A 265 19.21 -5.78 -9.97
C ALA A 265 20.39 -4.86 -9.65
N VAL A 266 20.46 -3.70 -10.29
CA VAL A 266 21.51 -2.70 -10.03
C VAL A 266 20.84 -1.36 -9.79
N LYS A 267 21.10 -0.74 -8.63
CA LYS A 267 20.45 0.53 -8.26
C LYS A 267 21.38 1.42 -7.45
N ALA A 268 21.40 2.70 -7.80
CA ALA A 268 21.97 3.75 -6.94
C ALA A 268 20.95 4.11 -5.87
N VAL A 269 21.38 4.12 -4.60
CA VAL A 269 20.52 4.37 -3.44
C VAL A 269 21.08 5.52 -2.62
N ALA A 270 20.17 6.32 -2.05
CA ALA A 270 20.53 7.43 -1.18
C ALA A 270 21.08 6.92 0.17
N ALA A 271 21.78 7.79 0.89
CA ALA A 271 22.25 7.49 2.24
C ALA A 271 21.06 7.25 3.20
N THR A 272 21.23 6.31 4.12
CA THR A 272 20.30 6.07 5.23
C THR A 272 20.91 6.56 6.55
N VAL A 273 20.21 6.34 7.65
CA VAL A 273 20.76 6.60 9.00
C VAL A 273 21.98 5.74 9.29
N GLN A 274 22.05 4.52 8.75
CA GLN A 274 23.11 3.54 9.04
C GLN A 274 24.14 3.41 7.92
N PHE A 275 23.76 3.67 6.67
CA PHE A 275 24.60 3.41 5.51
C PHE A 275 24.81 4.64 4.64
N PRO A 276 26.02 4.85 4.09
CA PRO A 276 26.25 5.90 3.10
C PRO A 276 25.49 5.63 1.80
N ALA A 277 25.39 6.65 0.95
CA ALA A 277 24.86 6.48 -0.40
C ALA A 277 25.71 5.44 -1.16
N ALA A 278 25.06 4.59 -1.95
CA ALA A 278 25.71 3.41 -2.49
C ALA A 278 25.22 3.03 -3.89
N GLN A 279 26.05 2.29 -4.61
CA GLN A 279 25.65 1.52 -5.77
C GLN A 279 25.48 0.06 -5.34
N LEU A 280 24.24 -0.43 -5.31
CA LEU A 280 23.92 -1.82 -4.95
C LEU A 280 23.75 -2.69 -6.18
N ILE A 281 24.17 -3.94 -6.05
CA ILE A 281 24.03 -5.02 -7.00
C ILE A 281 23.44 -6.21 -6.24
N VAL A 282 22.21 -6.59 -6.58
CA VAL A 282 21.55 -7.76 -6.01
C VAL A 282 21.46 -8.83 -7.08
N SER A 283 22.18 -9.93 -6.89
CA SER A 283 22.15 -11.08 -7.80
C SER A 283 21.56 -12.28 -7.09
N GLY A 284 20.61 -12.97 -7.70
CA GLY A 284 19.90 -14.06 -7.04
C GLY A 284 19.32 -15.07 -8.00
N GLU A 285 18.86 -16.18 -7.42
CA GLU A 285 18.25 -17.28 -8.15
C GLU A 285 17.05 -17.85 -7.38
N PHE A 286 16.01 -18.17 -8.13
CA PHE A 286 14.83 -18.90 -7.67
C PHE A 286 15.04 -20.41 -7.82
N ASN A 287 14.89 -21.15 -6.73
CA ASN A 287 14.89 -22.60 -6.72
C ASN A 287 13.57 -23.13 -6.13
N GLY A 288 12.56 -23.24 -7.00
CA GLY A 288 11.22 -23.64 -6.62
C GLY A 288 10.58 -22.64 -5.64
N PRO A 289 10.29 -23.02 -4.39
CA PRO A 289 9.69 -22.12 -3.41
C PRO A 289 10.71 -21.22 -2.71
N SER A 290 12.02 -21.37 -2.92
CA SER A 290 13.03 -20.54 -2.28
C SER A 290 13.69 -19.58 -3.27
N CYS A 291 14.10 -18.42 -2.77
CA CYS A 291 14.96 -17.50 -3.50
C CYS A 291 16.08 -17.04 -2.59
N THR A 292 17.31 -17.31 -3.01
CA THR A 292 18.53 -16.81 -2.37
C THR A 292 19.14 -15.75 -3.27
N ALA A 293 19.53 -14.64 -2.66
CA ALA A 293 20.20 -13.58 -3.39
C ALA A 293 21.35 -13.03 -2.56
N ARG A 294 22.38 -12.54 -3.24
CA ARG A 294 23.54 -11.87 -2.69
C ARG A 294 23.42 -10.39 -2.98
N VAL A 295 23.72 -9.58 -1.96
CA VAL A 295 23.89 -8.13 -2.12
C VAL A 295 25.37 -7.86 -2.13
N ASP A 296 25.84 -7.20 -3.17
CA ASP A 296 27.16 -6.59 -3.23
C ASP A 296 27.00 -5.12 -3.59
N GLY A 297 28.00 -4.31 -3.30
CA GLY A 297 27.96 -2.90 -3.67
C GLY A 297 29.16 -2.14 -3.17
N TYR A 298 29.18 -0.85 -3.47
CA TYR A 298 30.19 0.06 -2.97
C TYR A 298 29.56 1.40 -2.61
N SER A 299 30.14 2.06 -1.61
CA SER A 299 29.75 3.42 -1.25
C SER A 299 30.12 4.37 -2.38
N THR A 300 29.18 5.23 -2.76
CA THR A 300 29.40 6.34 -3.67
C THR A 300 29.74 7.64 -2.92
N ASP A 301 29.75 7.61 -1.59
CA ASP A 301 30.15 8.73 -0.75
C ASP A 301 31.68 8.80 -0.62
N PRO A 302 32.34 9.87 -1.11
CA PRO A 302 33.79 10.01 -1.00
C PRO A 302 34.29 10.17 0.44
N LEU A 303 33.42 10.57 1.38
CA LEU A 303 33.77 10.70 2.80
C LEU A 303 33.65 9.39 3.58
N ALA A 304 32.95 8.40 3.02
CA ALA A 304 32.73 7.09 3.61
C ALA A 304 32.98 5.97 2.59
N PRO A 305 34.23 5.80 2.09
CA PRO A 305 34.53 4.76 1.12
C PRO A 305 34.45 3.38 1.78
N GLY A 306 33.92 2.40 1.05
CA GLY A 306 33.78 1.03 1.55
C GLY A 306 32.93 0.18 0.62
N ASN A 307 32.79 -1.09 1.00
CA ASN A 307 32.04 -2.08 0.23
C ASN A 307 30.84 -2.60 1.03
N PHE A 308 29.78 -2.94 0.32
CA PHE A 308 28.62 -3.63 0.86
C PHE A 308 28.69 -5.10 0.51
N SER A 309 28.32 -5.95 1.46
CA SER A 309 28.13 -7.37 1.23
C SER A 309 26.99 -7.88 2.10
N GLY A 310 26.14 -8.74 1.55
CA GLY A 310 24.95 -9.20 2.24
C GLY A 310 24.27 -10.35 1.52
N ARG A 311 23.18 -10.83 2.11
CA ARG A 311 22.34 -11.91 1.56
C ARG A 311 20.87 -11.66 1.85
N LEU A 312 20.03 -12.17 0.95
CA LEU A 312 18.60 -12.32 1.13
C LEU A 312 18.28 -13.81 1.13
N ASN A 313 17.46 -14.23 2.07
CA ASN A 313 16.88 -15.57 2.11
C ASN A 313 15.37 -15.43 2.17
N THR A 314 14.70 -15.81 1.09
CA THR A 314 13.25 -15.65 0.95
C THR A 314 12.59 -16.96 0.54
N THR A 315 11.33 -17.11 0.94
CA THR A 315 10.50 -18.24 0.53
C THR A 315 9.16 -17.73 -0.01
N ARG A 316 8.60 -18.47 -0.96
CA ARG A 316 7.33 -18.18 -1.58
C ARG A 316 6.24 -18.18 -0.52
N ARG A 317 5.40 -17.16 -0.53
CA ARG A 317 4.24 -16.99 0.35
C ARG A 317 2.94 -16.97 -0.45
#